data_AF-A0A352JXW6-F1
#
_entry.id   AF-A0A352JXW6-F1
#
_cell.length_a   1.000
_cell.length_b   1.000
_cell.length_c   1.000
_cell.angle_alpha   90.00
_cell.angle_beta   90.00
_cell.angle_gamma   90.00
#
_symmetry.space_group_name_H-M   'P 1'
#
loop_
_entity.id
_entity.type
_entity.pdbx_description
1 polymer ?
#
loop_
_entity_poly.entity_id
_entity_poly.type
_entity_poly.pdbx_seq_one_letter_code
_entity_poly.pdbx_strand_id
1 'polypeptide(L)' 'RFIAKLGCELIELGPINRSIHKIDEEVKIADLPRLKGLYQGLLEELIG' A
#
# COMPACT_ATOMS: atom_id res chain seq x y z
N ARG A 1 12.87 4.26 4.07
CA ARG A 1 14.24 4.81 4.31
C ARG A 1 15.30 3.81 4.79
N PHE A 2 15.01 2.92 5.75
CA PHE A 2 16.02 1.99 6.28
C PHE A 2 16.24 0.79 5.35
N ILE A 3 15.15 0.19 4.90
CA ILE A 3 15.16 -0.98 4.01
C ILE A 3 15.82 -0.66 2.66
N ALA A 4 15.60 0.55 2.14
CA ALA A 4 16.23 1.01 0.90
C ALA A 4 17.77 0.96 0.91
N LYS A 5 18.42 0.96 2.10
CA LYS A 5 19.87 0.81 2.23
C LYS A 5 20.38 -0.60 1.88
N LEU A 6 19.49 -1.58 1.74
CA LEU A 6 19.81 -2.96 1.40
C LEU A 6 19.97 -3.18 -0.11
N GLY A 7 19.83 -2.13 -0.93
CA GLY A 7 19.99 -2.21 -2.38
C GLY A 7 18.80 -2.83 -3.12
N CYS A 8 17.63 -2.90 -2.48
CA CYS A 8 16.39 -3.36 -3.11
C CYS A 8 15.63 -2.21 -3.79
N GLU A 9 14.86 -2.54 -4.82
CA GLU A 9 13.79 -1.67 -5.32
C GLU A 9 12.69 -1.57 -4.27
N LEU A 10 12.25 -0.34 -3.94
CA LEU A 10 11.34 -0.11 -2.83
C LEU A 10 10.34 0.99 -3.15
N ILE A 11 9.06 0.68 -2.96
CA ILE A 11 7.94 1.61 -3.04
C ILE A 11 7.08 1.52 -1.78
N GLU A 12 6.33 2.58 -1.49
CA GLU A 12 5.25 2.59 -0.49
C GLU A 12 3.94 2.80 -1.23
N LEU A 13 3.00 1.88 -1.04
CA LEU A 13 1.67 1.95 -1.65
C LEU A 13 0.65 1.67 -0.55
N GLY A 14 -0.46 2.41 -0.54
CA GLY A 14 -1.53 2.24 0.42
C GLY A 14 -2.76 3.08 0.09
N PRO A 15 -3.77 3.14 0.99
CA PRO A 15 -4.96 3.96 0.81
C PRO A 15 -4.68 5.47 0.82
N ILE A 16 -5.69 6.28 0.52
CA ILE A 16 -5.61 7.74 0.56
C ILE A 16 -5.23 8.21 1.97
N ASN A 17 -4.18 9.02 2.08
CA ASN A 17 -3.64 9.50 3.37
C ASN A 17 -4.25 10.81 3.89
N ARG A 18 -5.37 11.28 3.30
CA ARG A 18 -5.96 12.61 3.59
C ARG A 18 -6.22 12.88 5.08
N SER A 19 -6.61 11.84 5.82
CA SER A 19 -7.04 11.92 7.21
C SER A 19 -6.05 11.37 8.22
N ILE A 20 -4.85 10.92 7.81
CA ILE A 20 -3.89 10.36 8.75
C ILE A 20 -3.53 11.39 9.84
N HIS A 21 -3.50 10.95 11.09
CA HIS A 21 -3.18 11.78 12.25
C HIS A 21 -4.15 12.96 12.48
N LYS A 22 -5.42 12.80 12.11
CA LYS A 22 -6.50 13.76 12.38
C LYS A 22 -7.64 13.10 13.16
N ILE A 23 -8.49 13.91 13.77
CA ILE A 23 -9.79 13.44 14.31
C ILE A 23 -10.63 12.94 13.12
N ASP A 24 -11.42 11.89 13.37
CA ASP A 24 -12.24 11.20 12.36
C ASP A 24 -11.41 10.63 11.20
N GLU A 25 -10.30 9.97 11.53
CA GLU A 25 -9.50 9.22 10.56
C GLU A 25 -10.35 8.12 9.89
N GLU A 26 -10.38 8.15 8.55
CA GLU A 26 -11.26 7.28 7.77
C GLU A 26 -10.55 6.69 6.54
N VAL A 27 -11.12 5.61 6.03
CA VAL A 27 -10.78 5.02 4.74
C VAL A 27 -12.07 4.62 4.03
N LYS A 28 -12.11 4.75 2.70
CA LYS A 28 -13.25 4.24 1.92
C LYS A 28 -13.23 2.71 1.95
N ILE A 29 -14.32 2.11 2.43
CA ILE A 29 -14.44 0.65 2.55
C ILE A 29 -14.19 -0.06 1.22
N ALA A 30 -14.67 0.52 0.11
CA ALA A 30 -14.49 -0.03 -1.24
C ALA A 30 -13.02 -0.06 -1.71
N ASP A 31 -12.14 0.75 -1.13
CA ASP A 31 -10.73 0.78 -1.51
C ASP A 31 -9.94 -0.40 -0.91
N LEU A 32 -10.42 -1.00 0.19
CA LEU A 32 -9.74 -2.14 0.85
C LEU A 32 -9.66 -3.41 -0.03
N PRO A 33 -10.77 -3.93 -0.60
CA PRO A 33 -10.68 -5.09 -1.50
C PRO A 33 -9.91 -4.77 -2.78
N ARG A 34 -9.99 -3.52 -3.27
CA ARG A 34 -9.22 -3.06 -4.43
C ARG A 34 -7.72 -3.07 -4.15
N LEU A 35 -7.30 -2.56 -3.00
CA LEU A 35 -5.90 -2.56 -2.58
C LEU A 35 -5.37 -3.97 -2.38
N LYS A 36 -6.17 -4.87 -1.78
CA LYS A 36 -5.85 -6.31 -1.72
C LYS A 36 -5.59 -6.89 -3.11
N GLY A 37 -6.52 -6.67 -4.06
CA GLY A 37 -6.39 -7.16 -5.43
C GLY A 37 -5.14 -6.64 -6.12
N LEU A 38 -4.79 -5.37 -5.89
CA LEU A 38 -3.56 -4.78 -6.42
C LEU A 38 -2.31 -5.48 -5.86
N TYR A 39 -2.21 -5.64 -4.53
CA TYR A 39 -1.05 -6.36 -3.95
C TYR A 39 -0.98 -7.80 -4.43
N GLN A 40 -2.11 -8.50 -4.56
CA GLN A 40 -2.13 -9.85 -5.09
C GLN A 40 -1.62 -9.90 -6.53
N GLY A 41 -2.11 -9.01 -7.41
CA GLY A 41 -1.64 -8.94 -8.80
C GLY A 41 -0.14 -8.62 -8.90
N LEU A 42 0.38 -7.75 -8.01
CA LEU A 42 1.81 -7.47 -7.95
C LEU A 42 2.63 -8.69 -7.54
N LEU A 43 2.15 -9.47 -6.57
CA LEU A 43 2.82 -10.71 -6.15
C LEU A 43 2.79 -11.77 -7.26
N GLU A 44 1.67 -11.90 -7.96
CA GLU A 44 1.53 -12.79 -9.12
C GLU A 44 2.50 -12.38 -10.25
N GLU A 45 2.63 -11.08 -10.55
CA GLU A 45 3.55 -10.60 -11.59
C GLU A 45 5.04 -10.80 -11.24
N LEU A 46 5.41 -10.69 -9.95
CA LEU A 46 6.81 -10.74 -9.53
C LEU A 46 7.30 -12.14 -9.12
N ILE A 47 6.40 -13.02 -8.63
CA ILE A 47 6.77 -14.29 -7.98
C ILE A 47 5.97 -15.49 -8.52
N GLY A 48 4.80 -15.26 -9.12
CA GLY A 48 3.94 -16.31 -9.70
C GLY A 48 4.46 -16.83 -11.03
#